data_AF-A0A497BWG0-F1
#
_entry.id   AF-A0A497BWG0-F1
#
_cell.length_a   1.000
_cell.length_b   1.000
_cell.length_c   1.000
_cell.angle_alpha   90.00
_cell.angle_beta   90.00
_cell.angle_gamma   90.00
#
_symmetry.space_group_name_H-M   'P 1'
#
loop_
_entity.id
_entity.type
_entity.pdbx_description
1 polymer ?
#
loop_
_entity_poly.entity_id
_entity_poly.type
_entity_poly.pdbx_seq_one_letter_code
_entity_poly.pdbx_strand_id
1 'polypeptide(L)'
;MNENAILEEELYEAKLAKRIRNDFLGDFFRDKEQQIFDLIKALPIGSGDDLINAHHQLKSLNALQQEIQSVENTGKMAEVALKQALDKADK
;
A
#
# COMPACT_ATOMS: atom_id res chain seq x y z
N MET A 1 3.81 -26.89 4.02
CA MET A 1 3.49 -26.31 2.70
C MET A 1 4.74 -26.35 1.85
N ASN A 2 4.61 -26.54 0.53
CA ASN A 2 5.73 -26.45 -0.42
C ASN A 2 6.11 -24.96 -0.58
N GLU A 3 7.39 -24.65 -0.73
CA GLU A 3 7.91 -23.28 -0.91
C GLU A 3 7.25 -22.57 -2.10
N ASN A 4 7.06 -23.28 -3.22
CA ASN A 4 6.36 -22.72 -4.38
C ASN A 4 4.91 -22.33 -4.08
N ALA A 5 4.22 -23.07 -3.21
CA ALA A 5 2.84 -22.75 -2.85
C ALA A 5 2.74 -21.45 -2.03
N ILE A 6 3.74 -21.17 -1.18
CA ILE A 6 3.83 -19.91 -0.42
C ILE A 6 4.07 -18.74 -1.39
N LEU A 7 5.00 -18.91 -2.34
CA LEU A 7 5.29 -17.86 -3.31
C LEU A 7 4.11 -17.58 -4.26
N GLU A 8 3.35 -18.61 -4.63
CA GLU A 8 2.12 -18.46 -5.41
C GLU A 8 1.03 -17.70 -4.65
N GLU A 9 0.90 -17.96 -3.34
CA GLU A 9 -0.01 -17.24 -2.46
C GLU A 9 0.39 -15.76 -2.32
N GLU A 10 1.66 -15.46 -2.02
CA GLU A 10 2.19 -14.09 -1.96
C GLU A 10 1.99 -13.32 -3.28
N LEU A 11 2.19 -13.99 -4.42
CA LEU A 11 1.95 -13.40 -5.73
C LEU A 11 0.46 -13.12 -5.99
N TYR A 12 -0.41 -14.03 -5.53
CA TYR A 12 -1.86 -13.85 -5.63
C TYR A 12 -2.31 -12.64 -4.79
N GLU A 13 -1.89 -12.56 -3.54
CA GLU A 13 -2.20 -11.45 -2.64
C GLU A 13 -1.73 -10.11 -3.21
N ALA A 14 -0.50 -10.05 -3.75
CA ALA A 14 0.01 -8.84 -4.37
C ALA A 14 -0.79 -8.40 -5.61
N LYS A 15 -1.24 -9.34 -6.43
CA LYS A 15 -2.11 -9.03 -7.59
C LYS A 15 -3.45 -8.48 -7.12
N LEU A 16 -4.03 -9.06 -6.07
CA LEU A 16 -5.27 -8.59 -5.47
C LEU A 16 -5.09 -7.19 -4.88
N ALA A 17 -4.05 -6.96 -4.08
CA ALA A 17 -3.72 -5.67 -3.50
C ALA A 17 -3.55 -4.59 -4.58
N LYS A 18 -2.81 -4.89 -5.65
CA LYS A 18 -2.63 -3.98 -6.80
C LYS A 18 -3.95 -3.64 -7.48
N ARG A 19 -4.84 -4.63 -7.65
CA ARG A 19 -6.17 -4.40 -8.23
C ARG A 19 -7.01 -3.51 -7.33
N ILE A 20 -7.10 -3.83 -6.04
CA ILE A 20 -7.84 -3.02 -5.05
C ILE A 20 -7.30 -1.58 -5.03
N ARG A 21 -5.97 -1.42 -5.08
CA ARG A 21 -5.34 -0.11 -5.12
C ARG A 21 -5.77 0.70 -6.33
N ASN A 22 -5.71 0.11 -7.52
CA ASN A 22 -6.04 0.79 -8.76
C ASN A 22 -7.54 1.06 -8.92
N ASP A 23 -8.38 0.12 -8.48
CA ASP A 23 -9.83 0.19 -8.70
C ASP A 23 -10.55 1.06 -7.65
N PHE A 24 -9.99 1.17 -6.43
CA PHE A 24 -10.69 1.80 -5.31
C PHE A 24 -9.83 2.78 -4.51
N LEU A 25 -8.58 2.41 -4.20
CA LEU A 25 -7.81 3.18 -3.21
C LEU A 25 -7.08 4.39 -3.79
N GLY A 26 -6.77 4.39 -5.09
CA GLY A 26 -6.08 5.51 -5.73
C GLY A 26 -6.82 6.84 -5.58
N ASP A 27 -8.11 6.83 -5.89
CA ASP A 27 -8.97 8.01 -5.74
C ASP A 27 -9.23 8.32 -4.25
N PHE A 28 -9.48 7.29 -3.44
CA PHE A 28 -9.64 7.45 -1.99
C PHE A 28 -8.46 8.16 -1.33
N PHE A 29 -7.22 7.77 -1.65
CA PHE A 29 -6.03 8.38 -1.09
C PHE A 29 -5.91 9.84 -1.48
N ARG A 30 -6.16 10.16 -2.75
CA ARG A 30 -6.11 11.52 -3.26
C ARG A 30 -7.17 12.41 -2.60
N ASP A 31 -8.40 11.92 -2.52
CA ASP A 31 -9.51 12.65 -1.91
C ASP A 31 -9.27 12.88 -0.41
N LYS A 32 -8.71 11.89 0.30
CA LYS A 32 -8.41 12.02 1.72
C LYS A 32 -7.25 12.96 1.98
N GLU A 33 -6.19 12.89 1.19
CA GLU A 33 -5.08 13.83 1.28
C GLU A 33 -5.57 15.26 1.05
N GLN A 34 -6.38 15.48 0.01
CA GLN A 34 -6.96 16.79 -0.28
C GLN A 34 -7.84 17.30 0.88
N GLN A 35 -8.71 16.44 1.43
CA GLN A 35 -9.54 16.79 2.60
C GLN A 35 -8.70 17.22 3.81
N ILE A 36 -7.60 16.51 4.10
CA ILE A 36 -6.71 16.84 5.21
C ILE A 36 -6.00 18.17 4.95
N PHE A 37 -5.54 18.42 3.72
CA PHE A 37 -4.92 19.70 3.37
C PHE A 37 -5.89 20.88 3.47
N ASP A 38 -7.12 20.71 3.02
CA ASP A 38 -8.14 21.76 3.10
C ASP A 38 -8.53 22.04 4.55
N LEU A 39 -8.59 21.00 5.40
CA LEU A 39 -8.74 21.16 6.84
C LEU A 39 -7.61 22.04 7.40
N ILE A 40 -6.35 21.68 7.13
CA ILE A 40 -5.17 22.42 7.63
C ILE A 40 -5.20 23.89 7.21
N LYS A 41 -5.56 24.19 5.95
CA LYS A 41 -5.66 25.57 5.46
C LYS A 41 -6.75 26.38 6.14
N ALA A 42 -7.84 25.73 6.55
CA ALA A 42 -8.94 26.37 7.24
C ALA A 42 -8.70 26.56 8.75
N LEU A 43 -7.62 25.97 9.31
CA LEU A 43 -7.34 26.07 10.74
C LEU A 43 -6.91 27.49 11.13
N PRO A 44 -7.53 28.08 12.17
CA PRO A 44 -7.06 29.32 12.77
C PRO A 44 -5.65 29.17 13.37
N ILE A 45 -4.92 30.28 13.42
CA ILE A 45 -3.66 30.34 14.16
C ILE A 45 -3.95 30.08 15.65
N GLY A 46 -3.25 29.11 16.24
CA GLY A 46 -3.43 28.70 17.64
C GLY A 46 -4.24 27.41 17.84
N SER A 47 -4.84 26.86 16.78
CA SER A 47 -5.52 25.55 16.81
C SER A 47 -4.54 24.37 16.78
N GLY A 48 -3.68 24.27 17.81
CA GLY A 48 -2.64 23.25 17.91
C GLY A 48 -3.18 21.81 17.91
N ASP A 49 -4.24 21.56 18.66
CA ASP A 49 -4.84 20.22 18.78
C ASP A 49 -5.43 19.75 17.43
N ASP A 50 -6.09 20.64 16.70
CA ASP A 50 -6.64 20.32 15.38
C ASP A 50 -5.53 20.05 14.36
N LEU A 51 -4.42 20.79 14.42
CA LEU A 51 -3.26 20.54 13.56
C LEU A 51 -2.60 19.19 13.87
N ILE A 52 -2.50 18.83 15.16
CA ILE A 52 -2.01 17.51 15.60
C ILE A 52 -2.93 16.40 15.07
N ASN A 53 -4.24 16.58 15.16
CA ASN A 53 -5.22 15.63 14.63
C ASN A 53 -5.08 15.47 13.10
N ALA A 54 -4.94 16.57 12.36
CA ALA A 54 -4.70 16.54 10.92
C ALA A 54 -3.39 15.80 10.57
N HIS A 55 -2.33 16.04 11.34
CA HIS A 55 -1.06 15.35 11.19
C HIS A 55 -1.18 13.84 11.42
N HIS A 56 -1.91 13.42 12.46
CA HIS A 56 -2.16 12.00 12.71
C HIS A 56 -2.92 11.34 11.58
N GLN A 57 -3.95 11.99 11.04
CA GLN A 57 -4.69 11.48 9.89
C GLN A 57 -3.78 11.30 8.67
N LEU A 58 -2.93 12.28 8.37
CA LEU A 58 -1.97 12.18 7.26
C LEU A 58 -0.97 11.03 7.47
N LYS A 59 -0.46 10.88 8.70
CA LYS A 59 0.45 9.79 9.05
C LYS A 59 -0.20 8.42 8.86
N SER A 60 -1.44 8.26 9.31
CA SER A 60 -2.21 7.02 9.12
C SER A 60 -2.48 6.73 7.65
N LEU A 61 -2.81 7.74 6.85
CA LEU A 61 -3.01 7.59 5.41
C LEU A 61 -1.75 7.09 4.70
N ASN A 62 -0.60 7.68 5.04
CA ASN A 62 0.70 7.28 4.50
C ASN A 62 1.09 5.86 4.94
N ALA A 63 0.81 5.48 6.19
CA ALA A 63 1.06 4.13 6.67
C ALA A 63 0.26 3.09 5.88
N LEU A 64 -1.02 3.36 5.63
CA LEU A 64 -1.86 2.47 4.82
C LEU A 64 -1.35 2.33 3.38
N GLN A 65 -0.94 3.44 2.74
CA GLN A 65 -0.31 3.39 1.41
C GLN A 65 0.95 2.52 1.42
N GLN A 66 1.79 2.65 2.45
CA GLN A 66 3.02 1.87 2.59
C GLN A 66 2.76 0.38 2.80
N GLU A 67 1.75 0.01 3.58
CA GLU A 67 1.36 -1.40 3.76
C GLU A 67 0.97 -2.05 2.43
N ILE A 68 0.15 -1.37 1.63
CA ILE A 68 -0.26 -1.87 0.31
C ILE A 68 0.98 -2.00 -0.60
N GLN A 69 1.86 -0.99 -0.59
CA GLN A 69 3.08 -1.04 -1.40
C GLN A 69 4.03 -2.16 -0.95
N SER A 70 4.07 -2.47 0.35
CA SER A 70 4.83 -3.59 0.91
C SER A 70 4.33 -4.92 0.36
N VAL A 71 3.01 -5.17 0.41
CA VAL A 71 2.40 -6.38 -0.14
C VAL A 71 2.71 -6.54 -1.63
N GLU A 72 2.61 -5.46 -2.41
CA GLU A 72 2.99 -5.49 -3.83
C GLU A 72 4.46 -5.82 -4.05
N ASN A 73 5.36 -5.31 -3.20
CA ASN A 73 6.79 -5.57 -3.31
C ASN A 73 7.13 -7.01 -2.94
N THR A 74 6.48 -7.56 -1.91
CA THR A 74 6.59 -8.97 -1.54
C THR A 74 6.20 -9.86 -2.72
N GLY A 75 5.05 -9.65 -3.34
CA GLY A 75 4.66 -10.46 -4.49
C GLY A 75 5.55 -10.30 -5.73
N LYS A 76 6.19 -9.13 -5.94
CA LYS A 76 7.21 -8.98 -6.99
C LYS A 76 8.43 -9.86 -6.70
N MET A 77 8.87 -9.93 -5.44
CA MET A 77 9.97 -10.82 -5.04
C MET A 77 9.57 -12.28 -5.23
N ALA A 78 8.33 -12.64 -4.87
CA ALA A 78 7.80 -13.98 -5.08
C ALA A 78 7.73 -14.36 -6.56
N GLU A 79 7.31 -13.45 -7.43
CA GLU A 79 7.30 -13.65 -8.89
C GLU A 79 8.71 -13.95 -9.44
N VAL A 80 9.72 -13.19 -8.98
CA VAL A 80 11.12 -13.40 -9.37
C VAL A 80 11.62 -14.76 -8.89
N ALA A 81 11.31 -15.15 -7.64
CA ALA A 81 11.71 -16.42 -7.08
C ALA A 81 11.09 -17.62 -7.83
N LEU A 82 9.79 -17.54 -8.16
CA LEU A 82 9.09 -18.56 -8.95
C LEU A 82 9.69 -18.73 -10.35
N LYS A 83 10.02 -17.63 -11.04
CA LYS A 83 10.67 -17.68 -12.35
C LYS A 83 12.03 -18.37 -12.27
N GLN A 84 12.84 -18.04 -11.26
CA GLN A 84 14.14 -18.66 -11.05
C GLN A 84 14.05 -20.16 -10.71
N ALA A 85 12.99 -20.58 -10.00
CA ALA A 85 12.77 -21.99 -9.69
C ALA A 85 12.41 -22.79 -10.96
N LEU A 86 11.59 -22.23 -11.85
CA LEU A 86 11.24 -22.84 -13.13
C LEU A 86 12.45 -22.96 -14.05
N ASP A 87 13.24 -21.89 -14.20
CA ASP A 87 14.46 -21.88 -15.03
C ASP A 87 15.53 -22.90 -14.58
N LYS A 88 15.50 -23.30 -13.30
CA LYS A 88 16.37 -24.34 -12.74
C LYS A 88 15.83 -25.76 -12.95
N ALA A 89 14.51 -25.93 -13.10
CA ALA A 89 13.89 -27.23 -13.34
C ALA A 89 14.02 -27.67 -14.81
N ASP A 90 14.18 -26.73 -15.74
CA ASP A 90 14.36 -26.97 -17.17
C ASP A 90 15.83 -27.23 -17.58
N LYS A 91 16.75 -27.36 -16.61
CA LYS A 91 18.18 -27.66 -16.81
C LYS A 91 18.59 -28.99 -16.19
#